data_AF-A0A7J7W276-F1
#
_entry.id   AF-A0A7J7W276-F1
#
_cell.length_a   1.000
_cell.length_b   1.000
_cell.length_c   1.000
_cell.angle_alpha   90.00
_cell.angle_beta   90.00
_cell.angle_gamma   90.00
#
_symmetry.space_group_name_H-M   'P 1'
#
loop_
_entity.id
_entity.type
_entity.pdbx_description
1 polymer ?
#
loop_
_entity_poly.entity_id
_entity_poly.type
_entity_poly.pdbx_seq_one_letter_code
_entity_poly.pdbx_strand_id
1 'polypeptide(L)'
;MEQPWPPPGPWSLPRTEAEAEEESDLDVSPSSPRCPQLPGGGGGGGAQMYSHGIEMACQKQKEFVKSSVACKWNLAEAQQKLGSLALHNSESLDQEHAKAQTAVSELRQREEEWRQKEEALVQRERMCLWNVDTISKDVFNKSFINQDKGKESEDEDKSESFMQKYEQKIRHFGMLSRWDDSQRFLSDHPYLVCEETAKYLILWCFHLEAEQKGALMEQIAHQAVVMQFIMEMAKNCNVDPRGCFRLFFQKAKVSSYLVL
;
A
#
# COMPACT_ATOMS: atom_id res chain seq x y z
N MET A 1 16.86 -7.54 -14.23
CA MET A 1 18.12 -7.67 -13.46
C MET A 1 17.95 -6.82 -12.22
N GLU A 2 17.27 -7.38 -11.21
CA GLU A 2 17.20 -6.76 -9.89
C GLU A 2 18.28 -7.39 -9.02
N GLN A 3 19.09 -6.54 -8.40
CA GLN A 3 20.10 -6.96 -7.42
C GLN A 3 19.39 -7.23 -6.09
N PRO A 4 19.57 -8.39 -5.44
CA PRO A 4 18.98 -8.64 -4.12
C PRO A 4 19.68 -7.78 -3.05
N TRP A 5 18.89 -7.26 -2.11
CA TRP A 5 19.38 -6.59 -0.91
C TRP A 5 20.25 -7.54 -0.06
N PRO A 6 21.33 -7.04 0.59
CA PRO A 6 22.17 -7.88 1.44
C PRO A 6 21.42 -8.28 2.72
N PRO A 7 21.72 -9.46 3.30
CA PRO A 7 21.08 -9.90 4.53
C PRO A 7 21.55 -9.06 5.73
N PRO A 8 20.71 -8.90 6.78
CA PRO A 8 21.12 -8.20 7.99
C PRO A 8 22.20 -9.03 8.69
N GLY A 9 23.38 -8.42 8.88
CA GLY A 9 24.48 -9.03 9.62
C GLY A 9 24.16 -9.22 11.11
N PRO A 10 24.80 -10.17 11.80
CA PRO A 10 24.55 -10.43 13.21
C PRO A 10 25.11 -9.30 14.07
N TRP A 11 24.24 -8.68 14.85
CA TRP A 11 24.59 -7.69 15.85
C TRP A 11 25.40 -8.39 16.94
N SER A 12 26.71 -8.15 16.95
CA SER A 12 27.61 -8.71 17.95
C SER A 12 27.46 -7.92 19.24
N LEU A 13 26.69 -8.46 20.18
CA LEU A 13 26.70 -8.05 21.58
C LEU A 13 28.08 -8.36 22.19
N PRO A 14 28.66 -7.50 23.03
CA PRO A 14 29.80 -7.89 23.84
C PRO A 14 29.37 -9.01 24.78
N ARG A 15 30.04 -10.15 24.64
CA ARG A 15 30.02 -11.27 25.57
C ARG A 15 30.59 -10.75 26.89
N THR A 16 29.73 -10.53 27.88
CA THR A 16 30.15 -10.35 29.27
C THR A 16 30.67 -11.69 29.76
N GLU A 17 31.97 -11.76 30.00
CA GLU A 17 32.60 -12.93 30.61
C GLU A 17 32.05 -13.09 32.03
N ALA A 18 31.61 -14.32 32.32
CA ALA A 18 31.24 -14.75 33.64
C ALA A 18 32.51 -14.81 34.49
N GLU A 19 32.73 -13.81 35.34
CA GLU A 19 33.65 -13.94 36.46
C GLU A 19 32.90 -14.61 37.61
N ALA A 20 33.46 -15.74 38.03
CA ALA A 20 32.98 -16.55 39.13
C ALA A 20 32.90 -15.72 40.41
N GLU A 21 31.76 -15.82 41.07
CA GLU A 21 31.57 -15.38 42.44
C GLU A 21 32.55 -16.15 43.34
N GLU A 22 33.61 -15.48 43.80
CA GLU A 22 34.36 -15.93 44.97
C GLU A 22 33.58 -15.44 46.20
N GLU A 23 32.82 -16.36 46.79
CA GLU A 23 32.22 -16.26 48.11
C GLU A 23 33.35 -16.11 49.15
N SER A 24 33.67 -14.87 49.52
CA SER A 24 34.45 -14.60 50.72
C SER A 24 33.49 -14.27 51.87
N ASP A 25 33.12 -15.31 52.62
CA ASP A 25 32.55 -15.20 53.96
C ASP A 25 33.52 -14.41 54.86
N LEU A 26 33.29 -13.11 54.99
CA LEU A 26 33.88 -12.32 56.06
C LEU A 26 32.94 -12.37 57.26
N ASP A 27 33.10 -13.45 58.02
CA ASP A 27 32.70 -13.54 59.42
C ASP A 27 33.31 -12.36 60.18
N VAL A 28 32.50 -11.33 60.42
CA VAL A 28 32.77 -10.33 61.46
C VAL A 28 31.85 -10.65 62.61
N SER A 29 32.21 -11.72 63.33
CA SER A 29 31.86 -11.88 64.73
C SER A 29 32.13 -10.56 65.48
N PRO A 30 31.16 -10.01 66.23
CA PRO A 30 31.40 -8.83 67.05
C PRO A 30 32.31 -9.28 68.19
N SER A 31 33.61 -9.10 68.03
CA SER A 31 34.57 -9.36 69.10
C SER A 31 34.17 -8.54 70.31
N SER A 32 33.71 -9.24 71.34
CA SER A 32 33.38 -8.69 72.65
C SER A 32 34.56 -7.87 73.18
N PRO A 33 34.32 -6.72 73.85
CA PRO A 33 35.40 -5.93 74.41
C PRO A 33 36.09 -6.76 75.49
N ARG A 34 37.29 -7.25 75.18
CA ARG A 34 38.10 -8.02 76.13
C ARG A 34 38.53 -7.06 77.24
N CYS A 35 37.90 -7.19 78.42
CA CYS A 35 38.29 -6.43 79.62
C CYS A 35 39.77 -6.72 79.96
N PRO A 36 40.63 -5.70 80.16
CA PRO A 36 41.99 -5.93 80.66
C PRO A 36 41.95 -6.36 82.13
N GLN A 37 42.69 -7.41 82.48
CA GLN A 37 42.92 -7.82 83.87
C GLN A 37 43.73 -6.75 84.62
N LEU A 38 43.31 -6.45 85.84
CA LEU A 38 43.95 -5.50 86.77
C LEU A 38 45.16 -6.12 87.48
N PRO A 39 46.26 -5.37 87.69
CA PRO A 39 47.09 -5.53 88.88
C PRO A 39 46.58 -4.59 89.99
N GLY A 40 46.62 -5.08 91.22
CA GLY A 40 46.26 -4.30 92.41
C GLY A 40 47.25 -3.17 92.70
N GLY A 41 46.73 -2.07 93.26
CA GLY A 41 47.50 -1.09 94.01
C GLY A 41 47.35 0.37 93.58
N GLY A 42 46.50 1.12 94.31
CA GLY A 42 46.73 2.53 94.65
C GLY A 42 46.43 3.62 93.62
N GLY A 43 45.50 4.52 93.96
CA GLY A 43 45.44 5.89 93.44
C GLY A 43 44.21 6.20 92.58
N GLY A 44 43.39 7.16 93.03
CA GLY A 44 42.10 7.56 92.45
C GLY A 44 42.08 8.14 91.02
N GLY A 45 43.09 7.87 90.18
CA GLY A 45 43.15 8.29 88.77
C GLY A 45 42.78 7.20 87.75
N GLY A 46 42.88 5.92 88.11
CA GLY A 46 42.65 4.80 87.17
C GLY A 46 41.18 4.61 86.74
N ALA A 47 40.22 4.96 87.61
CA ALA A 47 38.79 4.87 87.32
C ALA A 47 38.34 5.90 86.27
N GLN A 48 38.93 7.11 86.27
CA GLN A 48 38.64 8.14 85.26
C GLN A 48 39.16 7.76 83.87
N MET A 49 40.37 7.19 83.78
CA MET A 49 40.92 6.73 82.50
C MET A 49 40.14 5.56 81.90
N TYR A 50 39.70 4.60 82.72
CA TYR A 50 38.87 3.49 82.27
C TYR A 50 37.48 3.95 81.81
N SER A 51 36.84 4.86 82.55
CA SER A 51 35.55 5.47 82.16
C SER A 51 35.65 6.23 80.83
N HIS A 52 36.72 7.01 80.64
CA HIS A 52 36.95 7.74 79.39
C HIS A 52 37.21 6.82 78.19
N GLY A 53 37.93 5.71 78.38
CA GLY A 53 38.13 4.69 77.34
C GLY A 53 36.83 3.99 76.91
N ILE A 54 35.94 3.69 77.87
CA ILE A 54 34.61 3.13 77.57
C ILE A 54 33.75 4.13 76.80
N GLU A 55 33.76 5.40 77.20
CA GLU A 55 32.99 6.46 76.54
C GLU A 55 33.43 6.65 75.08
N MET A 56 34.74 6.65 74.83
CA MET A 56 35.30 6.71 73.47
C MET A 56 34.95 5.49 72.63
N ALA A 57 34.98 4.29 73.21
CA ALA A 57 34.56 3.07 72.50
C ALA A 57 33.06 3.08 72.17
N CYS A 58 32.23 3.56 73.09
CA CYS A 58 30.78 3.73 72.88
C CYS A 58 30.49 4.75 71.77
N GLN A 59 31.21 5.89 71.78
CA GLN A 59 31.07 6.91 70.74
C GLN A 59 31.50 6.38 69.36
N LYS A 60 32.64 5.68 69.28
CA LYS A 60 33.12 5.05 68.04
C LYS A 60 32.13 4.00 67.52
N GLN A 61 31.56 3.18 68.40
CA GLN A 61 30.53 2.20 68.03
C GLN A 61 29.26 2.89 67.51
N LYS A 62 28.83 3.98 68.15
CA LYS A 62 27.67 4.77 67.73
C LYS A 62 27.89 5.40 66.36
N GLU A 63 29.07 5.95 66.09
CA GLU A 63 29.44 6.49 64.78
C GLU A 63 29.50 5.42 63.70
N PHE A 64 30.08 4.26 64.03
CA PHE A 64 30.10 3.10 63.12
C PHE A 64 28.69 2.63 62.75
N VAL A 65 27.81 2.47 63.74
CA VAL A 65 26.41 2.09 63.51
C VAL A 65 25.69 3.13 62.67
N LYS A 66 25.87 4.43 62.95
CA LYS A 66 25.31 5.52 62.14
C LYS A 66 25.77 5.45 60.69
N SER A 67 27.07 5.27 60.46
CA SER A 67 27.64 5.16 59.11
C SER A 67 27.13 3.92 58.38
N SER A 68 27.04 2.77 59.06
CA SER A 68 26.50 1.54 58.50
C SER A 68 25.02 1.67 58.11
N VAL A 69 24.19 2.27 58.98
CA VAL A 69 22.77 2.52 58.69
C VAL A 69 22.61 3.50 57.53
N ALA A 70 23.39 4.58 57.50
CA ALA A 70 23.37 5.54 56.38
C ALA A 70 23.79 4.88 55.06
N CYS A 71 24.80 4.03 55.08
CA CYS A 71 25.24 3.28 53.90
C CYS A 71 24.14 2.33 53.39
N LYS A 72 23.50 1.57 54.29
CA LYS A 72 22.39 0.67 53.95
C LYS A 72 21.18 1.43 53.38
N TRP A 73 20.86 2.59 53.96
CA TRP A 73 19.81 3.47 53.45
C TRP A 73 20.12 3.98 52.03
N ASN A 74 21.33 4.51 51.83
CA ASN A 74 21.75 5.01 50.52
C ASN A 74 21.76 3.90 49.46
N LEU A 75 22.15 2.67 49.82
CA LEU A 75 22.08 1.52 48.93
C LEU A 75 20.63 1.18 48.56
N ALA A 76 19.72 1.13 49.54
CA ALA A 76 18.31 0.87 49.30
C ALA A 76 17.68 1.97 48.42
N GLU A 77 18.04 3.23 48.64
CA GLU A 77 17.59 4.36 47.82
C GLU A 77 18.12 4.26 46.37
N ALA A 78 19.39 3.88 46.19
CA ALA A 78 19.98 3.65 44.87
C ALA A 78 19.29 2.48 44.14
N GLN A 79 19.01 1.38 44.83
CA GLN A 79 18.28 0.24 44.29
C GLN A 79 16.84 0.62 43.89
N GLN A 80 16.15 1.39 44.71
CA GLN A 80 14.81 1.91 44.39
C GLN A 80 14.84 2.78 43.12
N LYS A 81 15.80 3.70 43.02
CA LYS A 81 15.97 4.55 41.82
C LYS A 81 16.23 3.73 40.56
N LEU A 82 17.08 2.70 40.64
CA LEU A 82 17.32 1.78 39.52
C LEU A 82 16.04 1.04 39.11
N GLY A 83 15.26 0.55 40.08
CA GLY A 83 13.97 -0.10 39.80
C GLY A 83 12.97 0.82 39.12
N SER A 84 12.81 2.06 39.60
CA SER A 84 11.92 3.06 38.98
C SER A 84 12.36 3.42 37.56
N LEU A 85 13.66 3.60 37.33
CA LEU A 85 14.21 3.89 35.99
C LEU A 85 14.00 2.71 35.04
N ALA A 86 14.20 1.47 35.50
CA ALA A 86 13.98 0.27 34.69
C ALA A 86 12.51 0.12 34.25
N LEU A 87 11.56 0.37 35.16
CA LEU A 87 10.12 0.34 34.85
C LEU A 87 9.74 1.42 33.82
N HIS A 88 10.18 2.67 34.02
CA HIS A 88 9.88 3.75 33.08
C HIS A 88 10.51 3.50 31.71
N ASN A 89 11.72 2.91 31.67
CA ASN A 89 12.36 2.55 30.41
C ASN A 89 11.58 1.44 29.69
N SER A 90 11.10 0.42 30.41
CA SER A 90 10.25 -0.63 29.84
C SER A 90 8.95 -0.08 29.28
N GLU A 91 8.23 0.74 30.04
CA GLU A 91 6.95 1.33 29.61
C GLU A 91 7.14 2.27 28.41
N SER A 92 8.20 3.07 28.41
CA SER A 92 8.56 3.93 27.28
C SER A 92 8.85 3.11 26.02
N LEU A 93 9.62 2.02 26.16
CA LEU A 93 9.96 1.13 25.05
C LEU A 93 8.72 0.40 24.50
N ASP A 94 7.84 -0.08 25.38
CA ASP A 94 6.58 -0.71 24.98
C ASP A 94 5.65 0.27 24.25
N GLN A 95 5.58 1.52 24.72
CA GLN A 95 4.79 2.57 24.08
C GLN A 95 5.34 2.94 22.70
N GLU A 96 6.66 3.08 22.56
CA GLU A 96 7.31 3.31 21.27
C GLU A 96 7.10 2.14 20.31
N HIS A 97 7.21 0.90 20.81
CA HIS A 97 6.95 -0.30 20.02
C HIS A 97 5.50 -0.36 19.53
N ALA A 98 4.52 -0.06 20.39
CA ALA A 98 3.10 -0.03 20.02
C ALA A 98 2.81 1.05 18.95
N LYS A 99 3.40 2.25 19.09
CA LYS A 99 3.30 3.32 18.10
C LYS A 99 3.91 2.90 16.76
N ALA A 100 5.11 2.32 16.79
CA ALA A 100 5.78 1.81 15.59
C ALA A 100 4.96 0.72 14.90
N GLN A 101 4.38 -0.22 15.67
CA GLN A 101 3.55 -1.30 15.13
C GLN A 101 2.26 -0.77 14.48
N THR A 102 1.64 0.24 15.07
CA THR A 102 0.45 0.91 14.51
C THR A 102 0.82 1.60 13.19
N ALA A 103 1.91 2.38 13.18
CA ALA A 103 2.39 3.07 11.98
C ALA A 103 2.75 2.09 10.85
N VAL A 104 3.38 0.96 11.16
CA VAL A 104 3.67 -0.11 10.18
C VAL A 104 2.39 -0.67 9.58
N SER A 105 1.36 -0.90 10.39
CA SER A 105 0.07 -1.44 9.93
C SER A 105 -0.65 -0.45 9.01
N GLU A 106 -0.67 0.84 9.36
CA GLU A 106 -1.24 1.90 8.53
C GLU A 106 -0.50 2.06 7.20
N LEU A 107 0.84 1.99 7.22
CA LEU A 107 1.64 2.06 6.00
C LEU A 107 1.40 0.86 5.08
N ARG A 108 1.30 -0.35 5.62
CA ARG A 108 0.96 -1.56 4.85
C ARG A 108 -0.42 -1.46 4.21
N GLN A 109 -1.42 -0.94 4.93
CA GLN A 109 -2.74 -0.71 4.35
C GLN A 109 -2.68 0.29 3.19
N ARG A 110 -1.95 1.39 3.38
CA ARG A 110 -1.79 2.41 2.33
C ARG A 110 -1.04 1.85 1.11
N GLU A 111 0.01 1.06 1.32
CA GLU A 111 0.73 0.36 0.25
C GLU A 111 -0.21 -0.57 -0.53
N GLU A 112 -1.03 -1.37 0.15
CA GLU A 112 -2.03 -2.24 -0.46
C GLU A 112 -3.06 -1.45 -1.30
N GLU A 113 -3.58 -0.35 -0.76
CA GLU A 113 -4.50 0.54 -1.48
C GLU A 113 -3.85 1.15 -2.73
N TRP A 114 -2.58 1.54 -2.64
CA TRP A 114 -1.82 2.04 -3.80
C TRP A 114 -1.53 0.94 -4.81
N ARG A 115 -1.21 -0.28 -4.36
CA ARG A 115 -1.02 -1.44 -5.24
C ARG A 115 -2.30 -1.75 -6.02
N GLN A 116 -3.46 -1.71 -5.37
CA GLN A 116 -4.75 -1.88 -6.05
C GLN A 116 -5.02 -0.76 -7.05
N LYS A 117 -4.68 0.50 -6.74
CA LYS A 117 -4.78 1.62 -7.68
C LYS A 117 -3.82 1.47 -8.86
N GLU A 118 -2.59 1.04 -8.62
CA GLU A 118 -1.60 0.75 -9.65
C GLU A 118 -2.07 -0.39 -10.55
N GLU A 119 -2.54 -1.50 -9.98
CA GLU A 119 -3.12 -2.61 -10.75
C GLU A 119 -4.31 -2.16 -11.60
N ALA A 120 -5.19 -1.31 -11.06
CA ALA A 120 -6.30 -0.73 -11.81
C ALA A 120 -5.84 0.17 -12.97
N LEU A 121 -4.76 0.94 -12.76
CA LEU A 121 -4.13 1.75 -13.81
C LEU A 121 -3.46 0.87 -14.86
N VAL A 122 -2.69 -0.14 -14.47
CA VAL A 122 -2.05 -1.11 -15.36
C VAL A 122 -3.10 -1.87 -16.17
N GLN A 123 -4.24 -2.25 -15.59
CA GLN A 123 -5.34 -2.87 -16.36
C GLN A 123 -5.96 -1.90 -17.35
N ARG A 124 -6.14 -0.62 -16.98
CA ARG A 124 -6.62 0.43 -17.89
C ARG A 124 -5.62 0.67 -19.02
N GLU A 125 -4.33 0.76 -18.71
CA GLU A 125 -3.26 0.89 -19.68
C GLU A 125 -3.14 -0.34 -20.55
N ARG A 126 -3.26 -1.56 -20.01
CA ARG A 126 -3.28 -2.81 -20.78
C ARG A 126 -4.48 -2.88 -21.72
N MET A 127 -5.64 -2.37 -21.32
CA MET A 127 -6.77 -2.18 -22.21
C MET A 127 -6.46 -1.17 -23.34
N CYS A 128 -5.61 -0.18 -23.08
CA CYS A 128 -5.15 0.81 -24.07
C CYS A 128 -3.91 0.37 -24.88
N LEU A 129 -3.08 -0.57 -24.41
CA LEU A 129 -1.77 -0.95 -24.98
C LEU A 129 -1.85 -2.06 -26.03
N TRP A 130 -3.01 -2.69 -26.24
CA TRP A 130 -3.27 -3.45 -27.46
C TRP A 130 -3.56 -2.56 -28.67
N ASN A 131 -3.45 -1.23 -28.52
CA ASN A 131 -3.34 -0.33 -29.65
C ASN A 131 -1.96 -0.45 -30.29
N VAL A 132 -1.93 -0.25 -31.61
CA VAL A 132 -0.91 -0.59 -32.62
C VAL A 132 0.56 -0.24 -32.27
N ASP A 133 0.81 0.63 -31.30
CA ASP A 133 2.14 1.19 -31.00
C ASP A 133 3.10 0.27 -30.22
N THR A 134 2.63 -0.80 -29.56
CA THR A 134 3.52 -1.69 -28.76
C THR A 134 3.93 -2.98 -29.48
N ILE A 135 3.27 -3.34 -30.60
CA ILE A 135 3.48 -4.64 -31.28
C ILE A 135 4.44 -4.54 -32.47
N SER A 136 4.71 -3.34 -33.01
CA SER A 136 5.60 -3.19 -34.16
C SER A 136 6.72 -2.18 -33.89
N LYS A 137 7.87 -2.66 -33.42
CA LYS A 137 9.13 -1.96 -33.73
C LYS A 137 9.39 -2.20 -35.20
N ASP A 138 9.07 -1.19 -36.01
CA ASP A 138 9.21 -1.24 -37.46
C ASP A 138 10.69 -1.26 -37.85
N VAL A 139 11.22 -2.43 -38.24
CA VAL A 139 12.60 -2.62 -38.71
C VAL A 139 12.70 -2.36 -40.22
N PHE A 140 11.57 -2.17 -40.92
CA PHE A 140 11.57 -1.92 -42.36
C PHE A 140 10.42 -0.99 -42.77
N ASN A 141 10.68 0.32 -42.71
CA ASN A 141 9.76 1.33 -43.19
C ASN A 141 10.05 1.63 -44.68
N LYS A 142 9.33 0.97 -45.59
CA LYS A 142 9.24 1.41 -47.01
C LYS A 142 7.86 1.99 -47.24
N SER A 143 7.77 3.32 -47.15
CA SER A 143 6.53 4.05 -47.40
C SER A 143 6.31 4.24 -48.90
N PHE A 144 5.22 3.68 -49.43
CA PHE A 144 4.58 4.19 -50.63
C PHE A 144 3.56 5.23 -50.17
N ILE A 145 3.86 6.51 -50.39
CA ILE A 145 2.91 7.60 -50.21
C ILE A 145 1.88 7.46 -51.33
N ASN A 146 0.69 6.96 -51.00
CA ASN A 146 -0.46 7.29 -51.83
C ASN A 146 -0.70 8.77 -51.55
N GLN A 147 -0.29 9.64 -52.47
CA GLN A 147 -0.63 11.05 -52.38
C GLN A 147 -2.14 11.10 -52.17
N ASP A 148 -2.55 11.78 -51.09
CA ASP A 148 -3.94 12.17 -50.91
C ASP A 148 -4.36 12.81 -52.23
N LYS A 149 -5.25 12.14 -52.97
CA LYS A 149 -6.02 12.80 -54.00
C LYS A 149 -6.93 13.74 -53.21
N GLY A 150 -6.40 14.91 -52.91
CA GLY A 150 -7.14 15.98 -52.25
C GLY A 150 -8.41 16.18 -53.03
N LYS A 151 -9.55 16.06 -52.33
CA LYS A 151 -10.88 16.50 -52.72
C LYS A 151 -11.01 16.91 -54.19
N GLU A 152 -11.00 15.94 -55.09
CA GLU A 152 -11.74 16.10 -56.34
C GLU A 152 -13.21 15.96 -55.95
N SER A 153 -13.78 17.11 -55.60
CA SER A 153 -15.20 17.38 -55.74
C SER A 153 -15.53 17.34 -57.23
N GLU A 154 -15.56 16.14 -57.79
CA GLU A 154 -16.16 15.87 -59.10
C GLU A 154 -17.02 14.62 -58.94
N ASP A 155 -18.21 14.82 -58.38
CA ASP A 155 -19.40 14.54 -59.17
C ASP A 155 -20.53 15.39 -58.61
N GLU A 156 -20.79 16.49 -59.30
CA GLU A 156 -21.91 17.39 -59.10
C GLU A 156 -23.18 16.73 -59.70
N ASP A 157 -23.46 15.50 -59.27
CA ASP A 157 -24.63 14.73 -59.66
C ASP A 157 -25.42 14.35 -58.40
N LYS A 158 -26.22 15.31 -57.90
CA LYS A 158 -27.19 15.19 -56.80
C LYS A 158 -26.60 14.51 -55.55
N SER A 159 -25.74 15.21 -54.81
CA SER A 159 -25.10 14.71 -53.58
C SER A 159 -26.08 14.16 -52.56
N GLU A 160 -26.34 12.85 -52.61
CA GLU A 160 -27.02 12.12 -51.54
C GLU A 160 -26.18 12.23 -50.27
N SER A 161 -26.82 12.63 -49.16
CA SER A 161 -26.13 12.65 -47.86
C SER A 161 -25.58 11.26 -47.51
N PHE A 162 -24.53 11.17 -46.69
CA PHE A 162 -23.97 9.87 -46.23
C PHE A 162 -25.06 8.91 -45.75
N MET A 163 -26.05 9.44 -45.03
CA MET A 163 -27.21 8.71 -44.54
C MET A 163 -28.05 8.11 -45.66
N GLN A 164 -28.25 8.85 -46.75
CA GLN A 164 -29.03 8.42 -47.90
C GLN A 164 -28.27 7.38 -48.73
N LYS A 165 -26.97 7.62 -48.99
CA LYS A 165 -26.10 6.72 -49.76
C LYS A 165 -25.96 5.34 -49.12
N TYR A 166 -25.91 5.27 -47.79
CA TYR A 166 -25.71 4.02 -47.05
C TYR A 166 -26.93 3.56 -46.25
N GLU A 167 -28.09 4.14 -46.53
CA GLU A 167 -29.32 3.91 -45.78
C GLU A 167 -29.64 2.42 -45.61
N GLN A 168 -29.62 1.67 -46.71
CA GLN A 168 -29.92 0.24 -46.72
C GLN A 168 -28.97 -0.56 -45.82
N LYS A 169 -27.69 -0.19 -45.80
CA LYS A 169 -26.69 -0.87 -44.97
C LYS A 169 -26.81 -0.49 -43.51
N ILE A 170 -27.13 0.78 -43.22
CA ILE A 170 -27.41 1.24 -41.85
C ILE A 170 -28.65 0.51 -41.31
N ARG A 171 -29.72 0.42 -42.11
CA ARG A 171 -30.92 -0.33 -41.74
C ARG A 171 -30.63 -1.81 -41.53
N HIS A 172 -29.80 -2.43 -42.39
CA HIS A 172 -29.39 -3.81 -42.21
C HIS A 172 -28.67 -4.02 -40.87
N PHE A 173 -27.70 -3.16 -40.54
CA PHE A 173 -27.03 -3.19 -39.24
C PHE A 173 -28.02 -3.09 -38.08
N GLY A 174 -28.98 -2.15 -38.17
CA GLY A 174 -30.01 -1.96 -37.15
C GLY A 174 -30.88 -3.20 -36.90
N MET A 175 -31.04 -4.08 -37.88
CA MET A 175 -31.84 -5.31 -37.74
C MET A 175 -31.07 -6.48 -37.11
N LEU A 176 -29.74 -6.41 -37.01
CA LEU A 176 -28.93 -7.49 -36.43
C LEU A 176 -29.15 -7.59 -34.92
N SER A 177 -29.17 -8.82 -34.38
CA SER A 177 -29.27 -9.06 -32.92
C SER A 177 -28.02 -9.69 -32.35
N ARG A 178 -27.34 -10.56 -33.11
CA ARG A 178 -26.20 -11.34 -32.62
C ARG A 178 -24.91 -10.53 -32.69
N TRP A 179 -24.13 -10.57 -31.61
CA TRP A 179 -22.83 -9.90 -31.52
C TRP A 179 -21.86 -10.28 -32.65
N ASP A 180 -21.82 -11.56 -33.02
CA ASP A 180 -20.96 -12.05 -34.11
C ASP A 180 -21.34 -11.46 -35.46
N ASP A 181 -22.64 -11.37 -35.74
CA ASP A 181 -23.16 -10.87 -37.01
C ASP A 181 -22.92 -9.36 -37.12
N SER A 182 -23.21 -8.60 -36.06
CA SER A 182 -22.92 -7.16 -35.99
C SER A 182 -21.43 -6.86 -36.16
N GLN A 183 -20.55 -7.61 -35.46
CA GLN A 183 -19.10 -7.43 -35.57
C GLN A 183 -18.58 -7.76 -36.98
N ARG A 184 -19.08 -8.85 -37.59
CA ARG A 184 -18.71 -9.24 -38.94
C ARG A 184 -19.18 -8.21 -39.97
N PHE A 185 -20.43 -7.77 -39.86
CA PHE A 185 -21.00 -6.77 -40.77
C PHE A 185 -20.23 -5.44 -40.74
N LEU A 186 -19.87 -4.96 -39.55
CA LEU A 186 -19.06 -3.75 -39.41
C LEU A 186 -17.61 -3.95 -39.89
N SER A 187 -17.10 -5.19 -39.86
CA SER A 187 -15.79 -5.50 -40.44
C SER A 187 -15.81 -5.45 -41.98
N ASP A 188 -16.91 -5.89 -42.58
CA ASP A 188 -17.11 -5.81 -44.04
C ASP A 188 -17.46 -4.39 -44.50
N HIS A 189 -18.01 -3.56 -43.60
CA HIS A 189 -18.42 -2.18 -43.87
C HIS A 189 -17.90 -1.19 -42.80
N PRO A 190 -16.57 -0.99 -42.69
CA PRO A 190 -15.98 -0.19 -41.62
C PRO A 190 -16.38 1.30 -41.67
N TYR A 191 -16.76 1.81 -42.84
CA TYR A 191 -17.21 3.19 -42.99
C TYR A 191 -18.54 3.48 -42.29
N LEU A 192 -19.33 2.45 -41.93
CA LEU A 192 -20.56 2.58 -41.12
C LEU A 192 -20.27 2.81 -39.64
N VAL A 193 -19.03 2.61 -39.21
CA VAL A 193 -18.60 2.88 -37.83
C VAL A 193 -18.29 4.38 -37.72
N CYS A 194 -19.35 5.19 -37.63
CA CYS A 194 -19.28 6.65 -37.50
C CYS A 194 -20.49 7.23 -36.75
N GLU A 195 -20.41 8.52 -36.41
CA GLU A 195 -21.43 9.21 -35.63
C GLU A 195 -22.74 9.40 -36.42
N GLU A 196 -22.66 9.57 -37.74
CA GLU A 196 -23.82 9.71 -38.63
C GLU A 196 -24.69 8.47 -38.61
N THR A 197 -24.09 7.27 -38.54
CA THR A 197 -24.83 6.01 -38.44
C THR A 197 -25.58 5.91 -37.11
N ALA A 198 -24.97 6.29 -35.99
CA ALA A 198 -25.65 6.33 -34.70
C ALA A 198 -26.85 7.30 -34.72
N LYS A 199 -26.66 8.51 -35.27
CA LYS A 199 -27.72 9.52 -35.42
C LYS A 199 -28.88 9.01 -36.27
N TYR A 200 -28.60 8.35 -37.39
CA TYR A 200 -29.63 7.78 -38.25
C TYR A 200 -30.46 6.73 -37.51
N LEU A 201 -29.82 5.80 -36.77
CA LEU A 201 -30.54 4.75 -36.04
C LEU A 201 -31.46 5.35 -34.96
N ILE A 202 -31.01 6.37 -34.23
CA ILE A 202 -31.83 7.08 -33.25
C ILE A 202 -33.03 7.77 -33.93
N LEU A 203 -32.80 8.46 -35.05
CA LEU A 203 -33.88 9.07 -35.82
C LEU A 203 -34.88 8.03 -36.34
N TRP A 204 -34.38 6.86 -36.75
CA TRP A 204 -35.24 5.76 -37.19
C TRP A 204 -36.10 5.22 -36.04
N CYS A 205 -35.55 5.13 -34.82
CA CYS A 205 -36.35 4.80 -33.64
C CYS A 205 -37.52 5.76 -33.45
N PHE A 206 -37.31 7.08 -33.58
CA PHE A 206 -38.40 8.06 -33.46
C PHE A 206 -39.49 7.87 -34.53
N HIS A 207 -39.11 7.57 -35.77
CA HIS A 207 -40.10 7.28 -36.82
C HIS A 207 -40.90 6.00 -36.52
N LEU A 208 -40.23 4.94 -36.05
CA LEU A 208 -40.90 3.68 -35.68
C LEU A 208 -41.86 3.84 -34.50
N GLU A 209 -41.50 4.68 -33.52
CA GLU A 209 -42.38 5.01 -32.39
C GLU A 209 -43.63 5.76 -32.84
N ALA A 210 -43.47 6.76 -33.74
CA ALA A 210 -44.61 7.48 -34.31
C ALA A 210 -45.56 6.55 -35.11
N GLU A 211 -45.02 5.50 -35.72
CA GLU A 211 -45.77 4.45 -36.42
C GLU A 211 -46.30 3.32 -35.49
N GLN A 212 -46.07 3.42 -34.17
CA GLN A 212 -46.42 2.41 -33.15
C GLN A 212 -45.81 1.01 -33.41
N LYS A 213 -44.60 0.95 -33.97
CA LYS A 213 -43.84 -0.29 -34.23
C LYS A 213 -42.84 -0.60 -33.10
N GLY A 214 -43.33 -0.69 -31.87
CA GLY A 214 -42.48 -0.78 -30.66
C GLY A 214 -41.45 -1.91 -30.67
N ALA A 215 -41.83 -3.13 -31.06
CA ALA A 215 -40.91 -4.28 -31.07
C ALA A 215 -39.73 -4.09 -32.05
N LEU A 216 -39.98 -3.47 -33.21
CA LEU A 216 -38.91 -3.16 -34.16
C LEU A 216 -38.05 -2.00 -33.64
N MET A 217 -38.68 -0.97 -33.05
CA MET A 217 -37.95 0.16 -32.45
C MET A 217 -36.98 -0.32 -31.38
N GLU A 218 -37.39 -1.23 -30.47
CA GLU A 218 -36.52 -1.77 -29.42
C GLU A 218 -35.26 -2.45 -30.01
N GLN A 219 -35.45 -3.23 -31.07
CA GLN A 219 -34.34 -3.85 -31.80
C GLN A 219 -33.39 -2.83 -32.43
N ILE A 220 -33.93 -1.80 -33.10
CA ILE A 220 -33.11 -0.74 -33.70
C ILE A 220 -32.38 0.05 -32.60
N ALA A 221 -33.05 0.32 -31.47
CA ALA A 221 -32.49 1.03 -30.33
C ALA A 221 -31.31 0.28 -29.72
N HIS A 222 -31.39 -1.06 -29.63
CA HIS A 222 -30.26 -1.87 -29.18
C HIS A 222 -29.02 -1.63 -30.06
N GLN A 223 -29.15 -1.68 -31.38
CA GLN A 223 -28.02 -1.42 -32.29
C GLN A 223 -27.56 0.05 -32.29
N ALA A 224 -28.47 1.00 -32.06
CA ALA A 224 -28.12 2.41 -31.88
C ALA A 224 -27.22 2.61 -30.65
N VAL A 225 -27.59 1.98 -29.53
CA VAL A 225 -26.80 1.99 -28.29
C VAL A 225 -25.45 1.32 -28.51
N VAL A 226 -25.39 0.21 -29.24
CA VAL A 226 -24.13 -0.45 -29.61
C VAL A 226 -23.21 0.48 -30.38
N MET A 227 -23.71 1.16 -31.42
CA MET A 227 -22.90 2.11 -32.18
C MET A 227 -22.44 3.28 -31.29
N GLN A 228 -23.32 3.78 -30.42
CA GLN A 228 -22.98 4.86 -29.48
C GLN A 228 -21.88 4.44 -28.49
N PHE A 229 -21.93 3.22 -27.95
CA PHE A 229 -20.87 2.69 -27.09
C PHE A 229 -19.54 2.54 -27.82
N ILE A 230 -19.56 2.13 -29.09
CA ILE A 230 -18.34 2.08 -29.91
C ILE A 230 -17.75 3.48 -30.06
N MET A 231 -18.57 4.50 -30.37
CA MET A 231 -18.12 5.89 -30.45
C MET A 231 -17.57 6.39 -29.11
N GLU A 232 -18.24 6.09 -28.00
CA GLU A 232 -17.85 6.51 -26.66
C GLU A 232 -16.54 5.84 -26.21
N MET A 233 -16.37 4.55 -26.49
CA MET A 233 -15.12 3.84 -26.25
C MET A 233 -13.96 4.46 -27.06
N ALA A 234 -14.20 4.81 -28.32
CA ALA A 234 -13.21 5.46 -29.17
C ALA A 234 -12.78 6.84 -28.63
N LYS A 235 -13.76 7.65 -28.18
CA LYS A 235 -13.50 8.95 -27.53
C LYS A 235 -12.68 8.81 -26.26
N ASN A 236 -13.03 7.88 -25.38
CA ASN A 236 -12.32 7.63 -24.13
C ASN A 236 -10.90 7.10 -24.34
N CYS A 237 -10.66 6.38 -25.43
CA CYS A 237 -9.34 5.87 -25.81
C CYS A 237 -8.56 6.82 -26.75
N ASN A 238 -9.16 7.93 -27.20
CA ASN A 238 -8.60 8.86 -28.18
C ASN A 238 -8.11 8.19 -29.48
N VAL A 239 -8.88 7.21 -29.98
CA VAL A 239 -8.59 6.45 -31.21
C VAL A 239 -9.75 6.56 -32.19
N ASP A 240 -9.50 6.28 -33.47
CA ASP A 240 -10.57 6.18 -34.47
C ASP A 240 -11.49 4.98 -34.16
N PRO A 241 -12.83 5.15 -34.17
CA PRO A 241 -13.77 4.09 -33.79
C PRO A 241 -13.70 2.86 -34.71
N ARG A 242 -13.25 3.01 -35.96
CA ARG A 242 -13.06 1.91 -36.92
C ARG A 242 -11.89 1.03 -36.52
N GLY A 243 -10.92 1.56 -35.75
CA GLY A 243 -9.79 0.80 -35.23
C GLY A 243 -10.12 0.00 -33.99
N CYS A 244 -11.07 0.45 -33.17
CA CYS A 244 -11.32 -0.15 -31.84
C CYS A 244 -12.65 -0.89 -31.70
N PHE A 245 -13.60 -0.80 -32.64
CA PHE A 245 -14.94 -1.38 -32.47
C PHE A 245 -14.96 -2.88 -32.15
N ARG A 246 -13.96 -3.66 -32.61
CA ARG A 246 -13.86 -5.09 -32.31
C ARG A 246 -13.68 -5.37 -30.82
N LEU A 247 -13.00 -4.48 -30.09
CA LEU A 247 -12.79 -4.59 -28.64
C LEU A 247 -14.11 -4.49 -27.87
N PHE A 248 -15.05 -3.65 -28.35
CA PHE A 248 -16.38 -3.55 -27.78
C PHE A 248 -17.09 -4.92 -27.83
N PHE A 249 -17.14 -5.55 -29.00
CA PHE A 249 -17.80 -6.85 -29.16
C PHE A 249 -17.12 -7.97 -28.36
N GLN A 250 -15.79 -7.94 -28.23
CA GLN A 250 -15.06 -8.89 -27.37
C GLN A 250 -15.50 -8.77 -25.90
N LYS A 251 -15.59 -7.54 -25.37
CA LYS A 251 -16.04 -7.29 -23.99
C LYS A 251 -17.52 -7.64 -23.80
N ALA A 252 -18.39 -7.27 -24.74
CA ALA A 252 -19.83 -7.54 -24.66
C ALA A 252 -20.12 -9.06 -24.58
N LYS A 253 -19.39 -9.86 -25.37
CA LYS A 253 -19.48 -11.32 -25.34
C LYS A 253 -19.08 -11.90 -24.00
N VAL A 254 -17.93 -11.50 -23.44
CA VAL A 254 -17.45 -11.99 -22.13
C VAL A 254 -18.45 -11.66 -21.02
N SER A 255 -19.04 -10.46 -21.05
CA SER A 255 -20.07 -10.06 -20.09
C SER A 255 -21.34 -10.92 -20.20
N SER A 256 -21.74 -11.30 -21.42
CA SER A 256 -22.90 -12.18 -21.64
C SER A 256 -22.70 -13.60 -21.08
N TYR A 257 -21.47 -14.12 -21.05
CA TYR A 257 -21.15 -15.43 -20.45
C TYR A 257 -21.08 -15.41 -18.92
N LEU A 258 -20.99 -14.23 -18.30
CA LEU A 258 -20.87 -14.08 -16.84
C LEU A 258 -22.24 -13.99 -16.13
N VAL A 259 -23.33 -13.93 -16.89
CA VAL A 259 -24.72 -13.84 -16.40
C VAL A 259 -25.47 -15.18 -16.57
N LEU A 260 -24.78 -16.24 -17.00
CA LEU A 260 -25.24 -17.63 -17.02
C LEU A 260 -24.45 -18.46 -16.01
#